data_AF-A0A372G440-F1
#
_entry.id   AF-A0A372G440-F1
#
_cell.length_a   1.000
_cell.length_b   1.000
_cell.length_c   1.000
_cell.angle_alpha   90.00
_cell.angle_beta   90.00
_cell.angle_gamma   90.00
#
_symmetry.space_group_name_H-M   'P 1'
#
loop_
_entity.id
_entity.type
_entity.pdbx_description
1 polymer ?
#
loop_
_entity_poly.entity_id
_entity_poly.type
_entity_poly.pdbx_seq_one_letter_code
_entity_poly.pdbx_strand_id
1 'polypeptide(L)'
;MQRLQDRVAVVTGAASGIGLATVRRFAAEGARVVCVDVDAWERVPRVNTTSVYLCCKYVIPHMASDDASFMTAAQFVVDGGITGAYVTPL
;
A
#
# COMPACT_ATOMS: atom_id res chain seq x y z
N MET A 1 10.34 38.17 6.91
CA MET A 1 10.69 37.82 8.30
C MET A 1 10.81 36.31 8.41
N GLN A 2 11.93 35.79 8.96
CA GLN A 2 12.16 34.35 9.18
C GLN A 2 11.84 33.97 10.63
N ARG A 3 10.58 34.09 11.05
CA ARG A 3 10.18 33.87 12.46
C ARG A 3 10.34 32.41 12.91
N LEU A 4 10.38 31.47 11.97
CA LEU A 4 10.43 30.03 12.26
C LEU A 4 11.75 29.39 11.83
N GLN A 5 12.80 30.20 11.63
CA GLN A 5 14.13 29.70 11.32
C GLN A 5 14.59 28.66 12.34
N ASP A 6 15.15 27.56 11.84
CA ASP A 6 15.68 26.43 12.61
C ASP A 6 14.65 25.67 13.48
N ARG A 7 13.35 25.96 13.30
CA ARG A 7 12.27 25.24 13.96
C ARG A 7 11.78 24.05 13.12
N VAL A 8 11.24 23.05 13.81
CA VAL A 8 10.51 21.93 13.20
C VAL A 8 9.03 22.11 13.54
N ALA A 9 8.15 22.01 12.54
CA ALA A 9 6.71 22.06 12.72
C ALA A 9 6.06 20.79 12.17
N VAL A 10 5.09 20.23 12.89
CA VAL A 10 4.25 19.13 12.41
C VAL A 10 2.88 19.71 12.06
N VAL A 11 2.41 19.45 10.84
CA VAL A 11 1.11 19.91 10.38
C VAL A 11 0.28 18.69 9.99
N THR A 12 -0.88 18.51 10.62
CA THR A 12 -1.88 17.50 10.26
C THR A 12 -2.87 18.07 9.24
N GLY A 13 -3.44 17.24 8.37
CA GLY A 13 -4.27 17.71 7.26
C GLY A 13 -3.47 18.52 6.23
N ALA A 14 -2.17 18.21 6.09
CA ALA A 14 -1.22 18.99 5.31
C ALA A 14 -1.42 18.92 3.79
N ALA A 15 -2.23 18.00 3.28
CA ALA A 15 -2.39 17.79 1.84
C ALA A 15 -3.25 18.85 1.15
N SER A 16 -4.17 19.51 1.88
CA SER A 16 -5.10 20.46 1.28
C SER A 16 -5.53 21.60 2.23
N GLY A 17 -6.31 22.55 1.70
CA GLY A 17 -6.95 23.62 2.46
C GLY A 17 -6.01 24.41 3.39
N ILE A 18 -6.45 24.57 4.65
CA ILE A 18 -5.73 25.34 5.68
C ILE A 18 -4.41 24.68 6.07
N GLY A 19 -4.35 23.35 6.15
CA GLY A 19 -3.12 22.64 6.49
C GLY A 19 -2.03 22.87 5.43
N LEU A 20 -2.38 22.75 4.15
CA LEU A 20 -1.46 23.07 3.05
C LEU A 20 -1.01 24.55 3.07
N ALA A 21 -1.94 25.48 3.32
CA ALA A 21 -1.60 26.89 3.47
C ALA A 21 -0.63 27.14 4.64
N THR A 22 -0.82 26.42 5.75
CA THR A 22 0.03 26.47 6.94
C THR A 22 1.43 25.93 6.65
N VAL A 23 1.54 24.78 5.98
CA VAL A 23 2.83 24.22 5.52
C VAL A 23 3.58 25.24 4.66
N ARG A 24 2.91 25.81 3.66
CA ARG A 24 3.51 26.82 2.76
C ARG A 24 4.00 28.03 3.53
N ARG A 25 3.20 28.54 4.47
CA ARG A 25 3.57 29.70 5.28
C ARG A 25 4.74 29.39 6.19
N PHE A 26 4.73 28.25 6.87
CA PHE A 26 5.78 27.87 7.82
C PHE A 26 7.11 27.59 7.10
N ALA A 27 7.06 26.92 5.96
CA ALA A 27 8.24 26.72 5.11
C ALA A 27 8.82 28.06 4.62
N ALA A 28 7.97 29.01 4.20
CA ALA A 28 8.40 30.35 3.78
C ALA A 28 9.02 31.17 4.93
N GLU A 29 8.70 30.85 6.19
CA GLU A 29 9.30 31.47 7.37
C GLU A 29 10.55 30.74 7.90
N GLY A 30 11.02 29.70 7.21
CA GLY A 30 12.28 28.99 7.50
C GLY A 30 12.14 27.68 8.30
N ALA A 31 10.91 27.20 8.53
CA ALA A 31 10.70 25.96 9.27
C ALA A 31 10.98 24.71 8.42
N ARG A 32 11.47 23.66 9.07
CA ARG A 32 11.38 22.28 8.55
C ARG A 32 9.99 21.73 8.90
N VAL A 33 9.18 21.43 7.89
CA VAL A 33 7.78 21.04 8.11
C VAL A 33 7.58 19.56 7.83
N VAL A 34 7.10 18.82 8.84
CA VAL A 34 6.61 17.45 8.70
C VAL A 34 5.14 17.53 8.30
N CYS A 35 4.85 17.09 7.08
CA CYS A 35 3.50 17.07 6.54
C CYS A 35 2.84 15.72 6.87
N VAL A 36 1.78 15.74 7.66
CA VAL A 36 1.02 14.54 8.04
C VAL A 36 -0.37 14.67 7.44
N ASP A 37 -0.75 13.69 6.62
CA ASP A 37 -2.09 13.63 6.05
C ASP A 37 -2.56 12.18 5.93
N VAL A 38 -3.85 11.97 6.17
CA VAL A 38 -4.49 10.66 6.10
C VAL A 38 -4.73 10.23 4.65
N ASP A 39 -4.81 11.17 3.70
CA ASP A 39 -5.06 10.88 2.28
C ASP A 39 -4.04 9.88 1.71
N ALA A 40 -2.76 10.07 2.04
CA ALA A 40 -1.70 9.17 1.63
C ALA A 40 -1.83 7.80 2.30
N TRP A 41 -2.12 7.79 3.61
CA TRP A 41 -2.35 6.57 4.38
C TRP A 41 -3.54 5.78 3.89
N GLU A 42 -4.64 6.41 3.49
CA GLU A 42 -5.85 5.74 2.99
C GLU A 42 -5.69 5.25 1.55
N ARG A 43 -4.89 5.93 0.74
CA ARG A 43 -4.67 5.56 -0.66
C ARG A 43 -3.94 4.23 -0.80
N VAL A 44 -2.91 3.99 0.00
CA VAL A 44 -2.10 2.76 -0.04
C VAL A 44 -2.93 1.50 0.22
N PRO A 45 -3.65 1.34 1.35
CA PRO A 45 -4.50 0.19 1.60
C PRO A 45 -5.61 0.14 0.58
N ARG A 46 -6.25 1.26 0.22
CA ARG A 46 -7.30 1.25 -0.81
C ARG A 46 -6.81 0.61 -2.11
N VAL A 47 -5.65 1.00 -2.63
CA VAL A 47 -5.09 0.39 -3.86
C VAL A 47 -4.74 -1.08 -3.64
N ASN A 48 -4.01 -1.40 -2.57
CA ASN A 48 -3.48 -2.75 -2.36
C ASN A 48 -4.56 -3.76 -1.98
N THR A 49 -5.46 -3.42 -1.05
CA THR A 49 -6.48 -4.35 -0.58
C THR A 49 -7.64 -4.47 -1.55
N THR A 50 -8.04 -3.37 -2.21
CA THR A 50 -9.14 -3.42 -3.18
C THR A 50 -8.74 -4.22 -4.42
N SER A 51 -7.50 -4.09 -4.91
CA SER A 51 -7.07 -4.88 -6.07
C SER A 51 -7.05 -6.38 -5.78
N VAL A 52 -6.51 -6.80 -4.64
CA VAL A 52 -6.54 -8.21 -4.20
C VAL A 52 -7.98 -8.69 -4.00
N TYR A 53 -8.82 -7.89 -3.33
CA TYR A 53 -10.23 -8.21 -3.16
C TYR A 53 -10.95 -8.40 -4.49
N LEU A 54 -10.75 -7.49 -5.46
CA LEU A 54 -11.39 -7.58 -6.77
C LEU A 54 -10.88 -8.78 -7.56
N CYS A 55 -9.56 -9.05 -7.52
CA CYS A 55 -8.99 -10.27 -8.10
C CYS A 55 -9.69 -11.51 -7.55
N CYS A 56 -9.73 -11.68 -6.23
CA CYS A 56 -10.41 -12.79 -5.58
C CYS A 56 -11.90 -12.87 -5.96
N LYS A 57 -12.62 -11.73 -5.91
CA LYS A 57 -14.05 -11.64 -6.21
C LYS A 57 -14.41 -12.17 -7.60
N TYR A 58 -13.58 -11.89 -8.60
CA TYR A 58 -13.87 -12.28 -9.97
C TYR A 58 -13.22 -13.61 -10.39
N VAL A 59 -12.05 -13.94 -9.82
CA VAL A 59 -11.31 -15.15 -10.18
C VAL A 59 -11.80 -16.39 -9.42
N ILE A 60 -12.12 -16.28 -8.12
CA ILE A 60 -12.53 -17.43 -7.31
C ILE A 60 -13.77 -18.15 -7.87
N PRO A 61 -14.82 -17.46 -8.37
CA PRO A 61 -15.95 -18.15 -8.99
C PRO A 61 -15.56 -19.00 -10.21
N HIS A 62 -14.62 -18.50 -11.03
CA HIS A 62 -14.10 -19.29 -12.14
C HIS A 62 -13.26 -20.47 -11.65
N MET A 63 -12.41 -20.27 -10.65
CA MET A 63 -11.64 -21.36 -10.04
C MET A 63 -12.52 -22.47 -9.44
N ALA A 64 -13.75 -22.16 -9.07
CA ALA A 64 -14.72 -23.13 -8.55
C ALA A 64 -15.47 -23.90 -9.65
N SER A 65 -15.22 -23.60 -10.93
CA SER A 65 -15.82 -24.30 -12.08
C SER A 65 -14.94 -25.45 -12.56
N ASP A 66 -15.56 -26.42 -13.25
CA ASP A 66 -14.86 -27.55 -13.87
C ASP A 66 -13.95 -27.14 -15.05
N ASP A 67 -14.10 -25.91 -15.55
CA ASP A 67 -13.30 -25.34 -16.64
C ASP A 67 -11.96 -24.75 -16.16
N ALA A 68 -11.74 -24.63 -14.85
CA ALA A 68 -10.52 -24.08 -14.30
C ALA A 68 -9.45 -25.16 -14.11
N SER A 69 -8.21 -24.79 -14.41
CA SER A 69 -7.01 -25.55 -14.03
C SER A 69 -6.15 -24.68 -13.12
N PHE A 70 -5.74 -25.20 -11.96
CA PHE A 70 -4.87 -24.50 -11.02
C PHE A 70 -3.74 -25.42 -10.55
N MET A 71 -2.55 -24.85 -10.42
CA MET A 71 -1.41 -25.52 -9.78
C MET A 71 -1.22 -24.94 -8.39
N THR A 72 -1.26 -25.78 -7.36
CA THR A 72 -0.88 -25.38 -6.01
C THR A 72 0.63 -25.49 -5.87
N ALA A 73 1.27 -24.70 -5.01
CA ALA A 73 2.71 -24.75 -4.79
C ALA A 73 3.24 -26.11 -4.27
N ALA A 74 2.35 -27.08 -4.00
CA ALA A 74 2.69 -28.47 -3.69
C ALA A 74 2.94 -29.34 -4.94
N GLN A 75 2.49 -28.92 -6.13
CA GLN A 75 2.67 -29.66 -7.38
C GLN A 75 3.17 -28.71 -8.47
N PHE A 76 4.48 -28.43 -8.46
CA PHE A 76 5.19 -27.85 -9.58
C PHE A 76 6.07 -28.94 -10.21
N VAL A 77 5.68 -29.44 -11.39
CA VAL A 77 6.49 -30.34 -12.20
C VAL A 77 6.88 -29.58 -13.46
N VAL A 78 8.15 -29.20 -13.58
CA VAL A 78 8.75 -28.72 -14.83
C VAL A 78 9.66 -29.82 -15.36
N ASP A 79 9.38 -30.27 -16.59
CA ASP A 79 10.23 -31.07 -17.47
C ASP A 79 11.14 -32.10 -16.77
N GLY A 80 10.54 -32.99 -15.98
CA GLY A 80 11.16 -34.27 -15.63
C GLY A 80 12.09 -34.30 -14.41
N GLY A 81 12.09 -33.31 -13.51
CA GLY A 81 12.85 -33.48 -12.27
C GLY A 81 12.86 -32.36 -11.23
N ILE A 82 11.80 -32.27 -10.42
CA ILE A 82 11.91 -31.98 -8.98
C ILE A 82 11.16 -33.12 -8.27
N THR A 83 11.85 -33.91 -7.47
CA THR A 83 11.31 -35.13 -6.82
C THR A 83 10.73 -34.90 -5.43
N GLY A 84 10.47 -33.64 -5.04
CA GLY A 84 9.64 -33.32 -3.88
C GLY A 84 9.91 -31.95 -3.25
N ALA A 85 8.83 -31.27 -2.89
CA ALA A 85 8.81 -30.22 -1.88
C ALA A 85 7.61 -30.50 -0.96
N TYR A 86 7.88 -30.76 0.32
CA TYR A 86 6.84 -30.96 1.33
C TYR A 86 6.69 -29.69 2.17
N VAL A 87 5.47 -29.40 2.62
CA VAL A 87 5.21 -28.52 3.76
C VAL A 87 5.03 -29.42 4.96
N THR A 88 5.85 -29.24 6.00
CA THR A 88 5.73 -29.97 7.27
C THR A 88 4.31 -29.78 7.82
N PRO A 89 3.53 -30.85 8.07
CA PRO A 89 2.31 -30.72 8.85
C PRO A 89 2.69 -30.51 10.32
N LEU A 90 1.91 -29.70 11.03
CA LEU A 90 1.90 -29.72 12.51
C LEU A 90 1.46 -31.10 13.01
#